data_AF-A0A323UQ45-F1
#
_entry.id   AF-A0A323UQ45-F1
#
_cell.length_a   1.000
_cell.length_b   1.000
_cell.length_c   1.000
_cell.angle_alpha   90.00
_cell.angle_beta   90.00
_cell.angle_gamma   90.00
#
_symmetry.space_group_name_H-M   'P 1'
#
loop_
_entity.id
_entity.type
_entity.pdbx_description
1 polymer ?
#
loop_
_entity_poly.entity_id
_entity_poly.type
_entity_poly.pdbx_seq_one_letter_code
_entity_poly.pdbx_strand_id
1 'polypeptide(L)'
;MNPETVTTSQIIGGFTAKHWVAAITTTFAGIGALTYGGYWAGQRVAESQSLAQQADLKAINAQVQAKLEVTQAQLQTALAATAQLKDLLDQSHRTIEDKSNEVAKLTEALGRSNNCAFVHQQIIDTKRELEGTGSMVVFDASQEWQEKQKARKVALEQRLYGYQQQLGTCNK
;
A
#
# COMPACT_ATOMS: atom_id res chain seq x y z
N MET A 1 41.52 -94.41 -36.88
CA MET A 1 41.03 -93.32 -37.74
C MET A 1 41.14 -92.03 -36.97
N ASN A 2 41.80 -91.02 -37.54
CA ASN A 2 42.11 -89.74 -36.91
C ASN A 2 40.83 -88.94 -36.57
N PRO A 3 40.74 -88.29 -35.39
CA PRO A 3 39.55 -87.54 -34.96
C PRO A 3 39.41 -86.14 -35.58
N GLU A 4 40.33 -85.71 -36.45
CA GLU A 4 40.41 -84.30 -36.89
C GLU A 4 39.76 -83.98 -38.25
N THR A 5 39.04 -84.91 -38.87
CA THR A 5 38.37 -84.65 -40.17
C THR A 5 36.92 -85.11 -40.20
N VAL A 6 36.16 -84.78 -39.16
CA VAL A 6 34.69 -84.84 -39.26
C VAL A 6 34.23 -83.72 -40.19
N THR A 7 34.00 -84.08 -41.45
CA THR A 7 33.46 -83.17 -42.46
C THR A 7 31.98 -82.94 -42.19
N THR A 8 31.51 -81.72 -42.43
CA THR A 8 30.11 -81.29 -42.18
C THR A 8 29.08 -82.19 -42.85
N SER A 9 29.47 -82.87 -43.94
CA SER A 9 28.65 -83.86 -44.65
C SER A 9 28.39 -85.15 -43.86
N GLN A 10 29.34 -85.62 -43.04
CA GLN A 10 29.15 -86.82 -42.20
C GLN A 10 28.22 -86.55 -41.01
N ILE A 11 28.21 -85.31 -40.51
CA ILE A 11 27.30 -84.88 -39.44
C ILE A 11 25.85 -84.80 -39.96
N ILE A 12 25.66 -84.30 -41.18
CA ILE A 12 24.34 -84.21 -41.83
C ILE A 12 23.81 -85.60 -42.22
N GLY A 13 24.68 -86.53 -42.62
CA GLY A 13 24.30 -87.90 -42.97
C GLY A 13 23.80 -88.75 -41.78
N GLY A 14 24.17 -88.40 -40.54
CA GLY A 14 23.71 -89.07 -39.32
C GLY A 14 22.40 -88.51 -38.74
N PHE A 15 21.87 -87.42 -39.29
CA PHE A 15 20.68 -86.74 -38.77
C PHE A 15 19.40 -87.42 -39.28
N THR A 16 18.78 -88.25 -38.44
CA THR A 16 17.42 -88.76 -38.70
C THR A 16 16.37 -87.65 -38.58
N ALA A 17 15.21 -87.82 -39.25
CA ALA A 17 14.12 -86.84 -39.26
C ALA A 17 13.70 -86.33 -37.86
N LYS A 18 13.82 -87.18 -36.83
CA LYS A 18 13.53 -86.81 -35.43
C LYS A 18 14.49 -85.75 -34.87
N HIS A 19 15.77 -85.78 -35.26
CA HIS A 19 16.75 -84.79 -34.83
C HIS A 19 16.52 -83.43 -35.50
N TRP A 20 16.10 -83.42 -36.78
CA TRP A 20 15.69 -82.19 -37.47
C TRP A 20 14.45 -81.56 -36.83
N VAL A 21 13.43 -82.37 -36.53
CA VAL A 21 12.24 -81.88 -35.82
C VAL A 21 12.63 -81.31 -34.45
N ALA A 22 13.45 -82.02 -33.66
CA ALA A 22 13.89 -81.55 -32.36
C ALA A 22 14.64 -80.22 -32.43
N ALA A 23 15.60 -80.08 -33.36
CA ALA A 23 16.39 -78.85 -33.55
C ALA A 23 15.53 -77.66 -33.98
N ILE A 24 14.55 -77.89 -34.88
CA ILE A 24 13.63 -76.85 -35.33
C ILE A 24 12.74 -76.40 -34.15
N THR A 25 12.18 -77.35 -33.40
CA THR A 25 11.26 -77.06 -32.30
C THR A 25 11.96 -76.29 -31.17
N THR A 26 13.20 -76.67 -30.81
CA THR A 26 13.98 -75.94 -29.79
C THR A 26 14.38 -74.55 -30.24
N THR A 27 14.71 -74.38 -31.53
CA THR A 27 15.04 -73.06 -32.09
C THR A 27 13.84 -72.12 -32.05
N PHE A 28 12.66 -72.59 -32.48
CA PHE A 28 11.42 -71.80 -32.40
C PHE A 28 11.00 -71.53 -30.95
N ALA A 29 11.16 -72.48 -30.04
CA ALA A 29 10.88 -72.27 -28.62
C ALA A 29 11.83 -71.22 -28.00
N GLY A 30 13.12 -71.26 -28.35
CA GLY A 30 14.11 -70.28 -27.92
C GLY A 30 13.81 -68.88 -28.43
N ILE A 31 13.48 -68.74 -29.71
CA ILE A 31 13.08 -67.45 -30.30
C ILE A 31 11.78 -66.95 -29.66
N GLY A 32 10.79 -67.82 -29.48
CA GLY A 32 9.52 -67.47 -28.83
C GLY A 32 9.71 -67.01 -27.38
N ALA A 33 10.60 -67.63 -26.62
CA ALA A 33 10.92 -67.22 -25.26
C ALA A 33 11.60 -65.84 -25.22
N LEU A 34 12.51 -65.56 -26.16
CA LEU A 34 13.21 -64.27 -26.24
C LEU A 34 12.27 -63.14 -26.67
N THR A 35 11.39 -63.36 -27.64
CA THR A 35 10.41 -62.35 -28.08
C THR A 35 9.36 -62.08 -27.00
N TYR A 36 8.87 -63.13 -26.34
CA TYR A 36 7.93 -62.98 -25.22
C TYR A 36 8.57 -62.27 -24.02
N GLY A 37 9.80 -62.62 -23.66
CA GLY A 37 10.55 -61.94 -22.60
C GLY A 37 10.81 -60.46 -22.92
N GLY A 38 11.18 -60.14 -24.17
CA GLY A 38 11.36 -58.77 -24.63
C GLY A 38 10.07 -57.95 -24.62
N TYR A 39 8.95 -58.55 -25.03
CA TYR A 39 7.63 -57.91 -24.96
C TYR A 39 7.22 -57.60 -23.52
N TRP A 40 7.37 -58.57 -22.60
CA TRP A 40 7.02 -58.39 -21.19
C TRP A 40 7.89 -57.31 -20.51
N ALA A 41 9.20 -57.32 -20.77
CA ALA A 41 10.11 -56.30 -20.27
C ALA A 41 9.77 -54.91 -20.84
N GLY A 42 9.47 -54.82 -22.14
CA GLY A 42 9.06 -53.57 -22.79
C GLY A 42 7.75 -53.01 -22.22
N GLN A 43 6.76 -53.88 -21.97
CA GLN A 43 5.50 -53.47 -21.35
C GLN A 43 5.72 -52.90 -19.94
N ARG A 44 6.55 -53.54 -19.11
CA ARG A 44 6.88 -53.05 -17.77
C ARG A 44 7.61 -51.70 -17.78
N VAL A 45 8.48 -51.48 -18.75
CA VAL A 45 9.17 -50.19 -18.93
C VAL A 45 8.20 -49.10 -19.40
N ALA A 46 7.28 -49.42 -20.31
CA ALA A 46 6.26 -48.47 -20.75
C ALA A 46 5.29 -48.10 -19.62
N GLU A 47 4.84 -49.08 -18.83
CA GLU A 47 3.99 -48.87 -17.66
C GLU A 47 4.70 -48.00 -16.61
N SER A 48 5.99 -48.26 -16.32
CA SER A 48 6.74 -47.47 -15.35
C SER A 48 6.96 -46.02 -15.78
N GLN A 49 7.21 -45.76 -17.07
CA GLN A 49 7.28 -44.41 -17.62
C GLN A 49 5.94 -43.67 -17.51
N SER A 50 4.83 -44.35 -17.79
CA SER A 50 3.50 -43.76 -17.68
C SER A 50 3.14 -43.39 -16.23
N LEU A 51 3.51 -44.25 -15.26
CA LEU A 51 3.31 -43.99 -13.83
C LEU A 51 4.21 -42.85 -13.33
N ALA A 52 5.45 -42.79 -13.81
CA ALA A 52 6.38 -41.71 -13.50
C ALA A 52 5.87 -40.36 -14.04
N GLN A 53 5.38 -40.31 -15.28
CA GLN A 53 4.77 -39.11 -15.85
C GLN A 53 3.51 -38.70 -15.07
N GLN A 54 2.68 -39.67 -14.66
CA GLN A 54 1.49 -39.38 -13.87
C GLN A 54 1.83 -38.86 -12.47
N ALA A 55 2.90 -39.38 -11.85
CA ALA A 55 3.40 -38.87 -10.58
C ALA A 55 3.96 -37.45 -10.72
N ASP A 56 4.71 -37.17 -11.79
CA ASP A 56 5.27 -35.85 -12.07
C ASP A 56 4.17 -34.82 -12.33
N LEU A 57 3.15 -35.17 -13.13
CA LEU A 57 1.95 -34.36 -13.34
C LEU A 57 1.21 -34.07 -12.03
N LYS A 58 1.07 -35.06 -11.14
CA LYS A 58 0.47 -34.85 -9.81
C LYS A 58 1.32 -33.94 -8.94
N ALA A 59 2.64 -34.08 -8.97
CA ALA A 59 3.57 -33.24 -8.23
C ALA A 59 3.51 -31.78 -8.72
N ILE A 60 3.51 -31.56 -10.04
CA ILE A 60 3.35 -30.24 -10.65
C ILE A 60 1.99 -29.64 -10.26
N ASN A 61 0.91 -30.43 -10.32
CA ASN A 61 -0.42 -29.95 -9.94
C ASN A 61 -0.49 -29.55 -8.46
N ALA A 62 0.07 -30.36 -7.57
CA ALA A 62 0.18 -30.02 -6.15
C ALA A 62 1.02 -28.75 -5.92
N GLN A 63 2.12 -28.57 -6.66
CA GLN A 63 2.95 -27.37 -6.58
C GLN A 63 2.21 -26.12 -7.07
N VAL A 64 1.45 -26.23 -8.17
CA VAL A 64 0.64 -25.13 -8.71
C VAL A 64 -0.48 -24.78 -7.74
N GLN A 65 -1.15 -25.78 -7.15
CA GLN A 65 -2.20 -25.56 -6.17
C GLN A 65 -1.66 -24.88 -4.90
N ALA A 66 -0.50 -25.32 -4.39
CA ALA A 66 0.14 -24.65 -3.25
C ALA A 66 0.54 -23.20 -3.59
N LYS A 67 1.07 -22.94 -4.79
CA LYS A 67 1.37 -21.57 -5.24
C LYS A 67 0.10 -20.72 -5.34
N LEU A 68 -1.01 -21.30 -5.82
CA LEU A 68 -2.29 -20.60 -5.93
C LEU A 68 -2.86 -20.22 -4.56
N GLU A 69 -2.79 -21.13 -3.58
CA GLU A 69 -3.22 -20.85 -2.21
C GLU A 69 -2.39 -19.73 -1.57
N VAL A 70 -1.06 -19.76 -1.77
CA VAL A 70 -0.16 -18.71 -1.27
C VAL A 70 -0.47 -17.36 -1.93
N THR A 71 -0.65 -17.31 -3.25
CA THR A 71 -0.97 -16.05 -3.94
C THR A 71 -2.35 -15.53 -3.56
N GLN A 72 -3.33 -16.41 -3.35
CA GLN A 72 -4.65 -16.03 -2.87
C GLN A 72 -4.59 -15.43 -1.45
N ALA A 73 -3.81 -16.02 -0.54
CA ALA A 73 -3.59 -15.48 0.80
C ALA A 73 -2.88 -14.11 0.75
N GLN A 74 -1.88 -13.96 -0.11
CA GLN A 74 -1.19 -12.68 -0.33
C GLN A 74 -2.14 -11.61 -0.88
N LEU A 75 -3.00 -11.98 -1.84
CA LEU A 75 -4.00 -11.08 -2.42
C LEU A 75 -5.01 -10.60 -1.36
N GLN A 76 -5.53 -11.50 -0.54
CA GLN A 76 -6.44 -11.14 0.57
C GLN A 76 -5.75 -10.21 1.57
N THR A 77 -4.49 -10.48 1.91
CA THR A 77 -3.70 -9.63 2.80
C THR A 77 -3.48 -8.24 2.20
N ALA A 78 -3.15 -8.16 0.90
CA ALA A 78 -2.99 -6.90 0.20
C ALA A 78 -4.31 -6.10 0.13
N LEU A 79 -5.45 -6.77 -0.12
CA LEU A 79 -6.76 -6.13 -0.11
C LEU A 79 -7.15 -5.61 1.28
N ALA A 80 -6.84 -6.34 2.34
CA ALA A 80 -7.06 -5.87 3.71
C ALA A 80 -6.19 -4.64 4.03
N ALA A 81 -4.92 -4.66 3.62
CA ALA A 81 -4.01 -3.53 3.82
C ALA A 81 -4.45 -2.28 3.03
N THR A 82 -4.93 -2.43 1.80
CA THR A 82 -5.43 -1.28 1.02
C THR A 82 -6.70 -0.70 1.63
N ALA A 83 -7.60 -1.53 2.17
CA ALA A 83 -8.77 -1.04 2.90
C ALA A 83 -8.38 -0.26 4.16
N GLN A 84 -7.41 -0.75 4.94
CA GLN A 84 -6.88 -0.04 6.11
C GLN A 84 -6.21 1.29 5.74
N LEU A 85 -5.41 1.31 4.67
CA LEU A 85 -4.78 2.55 4.20
C LEU A 85 -5.81 3.58 3.76
N LYS A 86 -6.91 3.15 3.12
CA LYS A 86 -7.98 4.05 2.71
C LYS A 86 -8.70 4.65 3.93
N ASP A 87 -9.03 3.84 4.93
CA ASP A 87 -9.65 4.32 6.16
C ASP A 87 -8.75 5.33 6.90
N LEU A 88 -7.45 5.04 6.98
CA LEU A 88 -6.46 5.92 7.61
C LEU A 88 -6.29 7.24 6.83
N LEU A 89 -6.35 7.18 5.49
CA LEU A 89 -6.33 8.37 4.63
C LEU A 89 -7.57 9.25 4.88
N ASP A 90 -8.77 8.65 4.91
CA ASP A 90 -10.02 9.36 5.17
C ASP A 90 -10.03 10.00 6.56
N GLN A 91 -9.51 9.28 7.57
CA GLN A 91 -9.36 9.81 8.93
C GLN A 91 -8.38 10.98 9.00
N SER A 92 -7.25 10.88 8.29
CA SER A 92 -6.27 11.95 8.19
C SER A 92 -6.86 13.20 7.53
N HIS A 93 -7.61 13.03 6.43
CA HIS A 93 -8.30 14.14 5.77
C HIS A 93 -9.27 14.87 6.69
N ARG A 94 -10.11 14.15 7.44
CA ARG A 94 -11.02 14.76 8.43
C ARG A 94 -10.26 15.51 9.52
N THR A 95 -9.16 14.93 10.01
CA THR A 95 -8.33 15.57 11.04
C THR A 95 -7.71 16.88 10.52
N ILE A 96 -7.27 16.89 9.26
CA ILE A 96 -6.73 18.10 8.61
C ILE A 96 -7.82 19.16 8.46
N GLU A 97 -9.03 18.78 8.02
CA GLU A 97 -10.15 19.71 7.91
C GLU A 97 -10.54 20.30 9.27
N ASP A 98 -10.64 19.47 10.31
CA ASP A 98 -10.95 19.91 11.67
C ASP A 98 -9.89 20.88 12.20
N LYS A 99 -8.60 20.56 12.02
CA LYS A 99 -7.50 21.43 12.42
C LYS A 99 -7.44 22.73 11.62
N SER A 100 -7.74 22.68 10.32
CA SER A 100 -7.83 23.88 9.48
C SER A 100 -8.96 24.81 9.96
N ASN A 101 -10.13 24.24 10.27
CA ASN A 101 -11.25 24.99 10.84
C ASN A 101 -10.92 25.57 12.21
N GLU A 102 -10.20 24.83 13.06
CA GLU A 102 -9.72 25.31 14.37
C GLU A 102 -8.75 26.49 14.20
N VAL A 103 -7.77 26.36 13.29
CA VAL A 103 -6.82 27.44 12.97
C VAL A 103 -7.53 28.67 12.43
N ALA A 104 -8.53 28.51 11.55
CA ALA A 104 -9.31 29.63 11.04
C ALA A 104 -10.04 30.38 12.16
N LYS A 105 -10.70 29.64 13.07
CA LYS A 105 -11.37 30.22 14.25
C LYS A 105 -10.39 30.93 15.18
N LEU A 106 -9.23 30.32 15.46
CA LEU A 106 -8.19 30.92 16.29
C LEU A 106 -7.62 32.18 15.64
N THR A 107 -7.40 32.16 14.32
CA THR A 107 -6.91 33.32 13.56
C THR A 107 -7.92 34.46 13.61
N GLU A 108 -9.21 34.17 13.46
CA GLU A 108 -10.27 35.16 13.61
C GLU A 108 -10.31 35.74 15.03
N ALA A 109 -10.25 34.88 16.05
CA ALA A 109 -10.20 35.30 17.45
C ALA A 109 -8.97 36.17 17.75
N LEU A 110 -7.81 35.82 17.21
CA LEU A 110 -6.58 36.61 17.33
C LEU A 110 -6.72 37.97 16.64
N GLY A 111 -7.32 38.01 15.45
CA GLY A 111 -7.63 39.24 14.72
C GLY A 111 -8.55 40.16 15.52
N ARG A 112 -9.61 39.62 16.13
CA ARG A 112 -10.49 40.36 17.04
C ARG A 112 -9.74 40.86 18.26
N SER A 113 -8.95 40.02 18.92
CA SER A 113 -8.14 40.40 20.08
C SER A 113 -7.16 41.55 19.77
N ASN A 114 -6.48 41.48 18.61
CA ASN A 114 -5.56 42.53 18.17
C ASN A 114 -6.30 43.85 17.88
N ASN A 115 -7.49 43.79 17.29
CA ASN A 115 -8.33 44.98 17.08
C ASN A 115 -8.73 45.60 18.43
N CYS A 116 -9.15 44.79 19.39
CA CYS A 116 -9.54 45.26 20.72
C CYS A 116 -8.37 45.89 21.50
N ALA A 117 -7.18 45.31 21.39
CA ALA A 117 -5.96 45.91 21.95
C ALA A 117 -5.65 47.27 21.30
N PHE A 118 -5.78 47.37 19.97
CA PHE A 118 -5.60 48.64 19.25
C PHE A 118 -6.61 49.71 19.71
N VAL A 119 -7.91 49.37 19.80
CA VAL A 119 -8.94 50.30 20.28
C VAL A 119 -8.68 50.72 21.73
N HIS A 120 -8.25 49.79 22.59
CA HIS A 120 -7.88 50.11 23.97
C HIS A 120 -6.72 51.12 24.03
N GLN A 121 -5.68 50.93 23.21
CA GLN A 121 -4.57 51.87 23.13
C GLN A 121 -5.03 53.25 22.65
N GLN A 122 -5.91 53.32 21.64
CA GLN A 122 -6.47 54.59 21.14
C GLN A 122 -7.26 55.34 22.22
N ILE A 123 -7.97 54.64 23.12
CA ILE A 123 -8.63 55.29 24.26
C ILE A 123 -7.61 55.89 25.23
N ILE A 124 -6.55 55.16 25.58
CA ILE A 124 -5.51 55.65 26.50
C ILE A 124 -4.86 56.91 25.92
N ASP A 125 -4.48 56.88 24.65
CA ASP A 125 -3.84 58.01 23.98
C ASP A 125 -4.78 59.22 23.90
N THR A 126 -6.07 59.00 23.57
CA THR A 126 -7.08 60.06 23.53
C THR A 126 -7.34 60.65 24.92
N LYS A 127 -7.38 59.84 25.98
CA LYS A 127 -7.49 60.32 27.37
C LYS A 127 -6.31 61.18 27.77
N ARG A 128 -5.09 60.75 27.43
CA ARG A 128 -3.87 61.53 27.68
C ARG A 128 -3.89 62.86 26.93
N GLU A 129 -4.37 62.88 25.69
CA GLU A 129 -4.53 64.12 24.92
C GLU A 129 -5.57 65.04 25.58
N LEU A 130 -6.67 64.49 26.07
CA LEU A 130 -7.73 65.23 26.78
C LEU A 130 -7.23 65.85 28.09
N GLU A 131 -6.44 65.11 28.87
CA GLU A 131 -5.78 65.59 30.09
C GLU A 131 -4.74 66.70 29.80
N GLY A 132 -4.02 66.60 28.68
CA GLY A 132 -3.10 67.64 28.22
C GLY A 132 -3.79 68.87 27.59
N THR A 133 -5.08 68.75 27.23
CA THR A 133 -5.84 69.83 26.61
C THR A 133 -6.18 70.91 27.65
N GLY A 134 -5.38 71.97 27.65
CA GLY A 134 -5.50 73.11 28.56
C GLY A 134 -4.32 73.29 29.54
N SER A 135 -3.29 72.45 29.48
CA SER A 135 -2.19 72.48 30.48
C SER A 135 -1.06 73.48 30.19
N MET A 136 -1.13 74.28 29.13
CA MET A 136 -0.08 75.28 28.85
C MET A 136 -0.67 76.60 28.38
N VAL A 137 -0.84 77.52 29.33
CA VAL A 137 -0.91 78.97 29.08
C VAL A 137 0.01 79.65 30.08
N VAL A 138 1.16 80.11 29.60
CA VAL A 138 2.13 80.84 30.43
C VAL A 138 1.87 82.36 30.36
N PHE A 139 1.19 82.85 29.33
CA PHE A 139 0.81 84.26 29.18
C PHE A 139 -0.52 84.37 28.42
N ASP A 140 -1.52 84.92 29.11
CA ASP A 140 -2.87 85.34 28.66
C ASP A 140 -3.67 84.37 27.74
N ALA A 141 -4.68 83.71 28.30
CA ALA A 141 -5.61 82.87 27.55
C ALA A 141 -6.67 83.75 26.89
N SER A 142 -6.43 84.17 25.64
CA SER A 142 -7.43 84.88 24.85
C SER A 142 -8.76 84.11 24.79
N GLN A 143 -9.88 84.82 24.65
CA GLN A 143 -11.21 84.22 24.55
C GLN A 143 -11.30 83.20 23.39
N GLU A 144 -10.65 83.51 22.26
CA GLU A 144 -10.50 82.61 21.12
C GLU A 144 -9.72 81.32 21.46
N TRP A 145 -8.67 81.41 22.29
CA TRP A 145 -7.93 80.24 22.75
C TRP A 145 -8.82 79.34 23.61
N GLN A 146 -9.61 79.91 24.52
CA GLN A 146 -10.53 79.14 25.36
C GLN A 146 -11.61 78.43 24.55
N GLU A 147 -12.20 79.12 23.57
CA GLU A 147 -13.18 78.52 22.64
C GLU A 147 -12.56 77.39 21.82
N LYS A 148 -11.33 77.56 21.34
CA LYS A 148 -10.59 76.53 20.61
C LYS A 148 -10.27 75.30 21.48
N GLN A 149 -9.88 75.49 22.74
CA GLN A 149 -9.69 74.38 23.68
C GLN A 149 -11.00 73.67 23.99
N LYS A 150 -12.11 74.41 24.14
CA LYS A 150 -13.44 73.84 24.36
C LYS A 150 -13.88 72.98 23.16
N ALA A 151 -13.73 73.49 21.95
CA ALA A 151 -14.01 72.74 20.72
C ALA A 151 -13.14 71.47 20.61
N ARG A 152 -11.84 71.57 20.95
CA ARG A 152 -10.92 70.43 20.95
C ARG A 152 -11.32 69.38 21.99
N LYS A 153 -11.71 69.77 23.20
CA LYS A 153 -12.22 68.85 24.23
C LYS A 153 -13.46 68.12 23.75
N VAL A 154 -14.44 68.82 23.20
CA VAL A 154 -15.67 68.20 22.67
C VAL A 154 -15.35 67.20 21.54
N ALA A 155 -14.45 67.55 20.63
CA ALA A 155 -14.04 66.64 19.55
C ALA A 155 -13.33 65.37 20.08
N LEU A 156 -12.48 65.51 21.10
CA LEU A 156 -11.81 64.39 21.75
C LEU A 156 -12.79 63.50 22.53
N GLU A 157 -13.74 64.10 23.27
CA GLU A 157 -14.82 63.36 23.94
C GLU A 157 -15.67 62.56 22.96
N GLN A 158 -15.98 63.14 21.80
CA GLN A 158 -16.75 62.46 20.75
C GLN A 158 -15.98 61.27 20.15
N ARG A 159 -14.67 61.41 19.92
CA ARG A 159 -13.81 60.27 19.51
C ARG A 159 -13.78 59.18 20.57
N LEU A 160 -13.66 59.56 21.84
CA LEU A 160 -13.60 58.65 22.98
C LEU A 160 -14.90 57.85 23.12
N TYR A 161 -16.05 58.50 22.92
CA TYR A 161 -17.36 57.85 22.87
C TYR A 161 -17.44 56.82 21.74
N GLY A 162 -16.94 57.16 20.54
CA GLY A 162 -16.87 56.23 19.41
C GLY A 162 -16.02 54.99 19.71
N TYR A 163 -14.83 55.16 20.29
CA TYR A 163 -13.98 54.04 20.70
C TYR A 163 -14.58 53.20 21.83
N GLN A 164 -15.31 53.81 22.78
CA GLN A 164 -16.02 53.08 23.83
C GLN A 164 -17.14 52.19 23.28
N GLN A 165 -17.87 52.64 22.26
CA GLN A 165 -18.86 51.78 21.58
C GLN A 165 -18.20 50.58 20.90
N GLN A 166 -17.05 50.78 20.24
CA GLN A 166 -16.29 49.71 19.61
C GLN A 166 -15.73 48.71 20.65
N LEU A 167 -15.32 49.17 21.82
CA LEU A 167 -14.91 48.29 22.93
C LEU A 167 -16.09 47.51 23.54
N GLY A 168 -17.29 48.09 23.56
CA GLY A 168 -18.51 47.37 23.96
C GLY A 168 -18.84 46.16 23.08
N THR A 169 -18.33 46.15 21.84
CA THR A 169 -18.41 44.99 20.92
C THR A 169 -17.22 44.04 21.01
N CYS A 170 -16.14 44.41 21.70
CA CYS A 170 -14.95 43.58 21.91
C CYS A 170 -15.11 42.53 23.01
N ASN A 171 -16.00 42.75 23.97
CA ASN A 171 -16.28 41.85 25.10
C ASN A 171 -17.51 40.94 24.88
N LYS A 172 -18.03 40.85 23.65
CA LYS A 172 -19.16 39.99 23.27
C LYS A 172 -18.69 38.88 22.33
#